data_AF-A0A2D0LD43-F1
#
_entry.id   AF-A0A2D0LD43-F1
#
_cell.length_a   1.000
_cell.length_b   1.000
_cell.length_c   1.000
_cell.angle_alpha   90.00
_cell.angle_beta   90.00
_cell.angle_gamma   90.00
#
_symmetry.space_group_name_H-M   'P 1'
#
loop_
_entity.id
_entity.type
_entity.pdbx_description
1 polymer ?
#
loop_
_entity_poly.entity_id
_entity_poly.type
_entity_poly.pdbx_seq_one_letter_code
_entity_poly.pdbx_strand_id
1 'polypeptide(L)'
;MLEYIIKHGNDIVKVLGTIGTFIGIILSVLKNFYADVSVFRQRRAIKYVKYLNEYNAYLDDLSKNYIRYEIASEIMCDITKIKSDKFRNIFIKLKQNGLSPEYIDILKKLKTYTALNSGIVQVKVGPSYYFTYCFEKTLSTYFFTLAFVVLVVFLFKVDALSNSIGSALDFFLATFSMILLMGIAIYLLMLSPSKYQIQKLNQELTKYKIDDIAL
;
A
#
# COMPACT_ATOMS: atom_id res chain seq x y z
N MET A 1 42.50 0.16 13.89
CA MET A 1 41.37 -0.18 12.98
C MET A 1 41.20 -1.69 12.81
N LEU A 2 42.23 -2.43 12.36
CA LEU A 2 42.18 -3.91 12.21
C LEU A 2 41.96 -4.66 13.53
N GLU A 3 42.61 -4.20 14.60
CA GLU A 3 42.49 -4.77 15.96
C GLU A 3 41.08 -4.59 16.57
N TYR A 4 40.40 -3.49 16.23
CA TYR A 4 39.03 -3.20 16.70
C TYR A 4 38.00 -4.10 16.01
N ILE A 5 38.19 -4.36 14.71
CA ILE A 5 37.37 -5.28 13.91
C ILE A 5 37.56 -6.73 14.39
N ILE A 6 38.79 -7.13 14.74
CA ILE A 6 39.06 -8.48 15.26
C ILE A 6 38.45 -8.65 16.66
N LYS A 7 38.52 -7.62 17.51
CA LYS A 7 38.05 -7.68 18.90
C LYS A 7 36.53 -7.58 19.05
N HIS A 8 35.85 -6.80 18.20
CA HIS A 8 34.39 -6.58 18.26
C HIS A 8 33.61 -7.18 17.09
N GLY A 9 34.28 -7.76 16.08
CA GLY A 9 33.62 -8.36 14.92
C GLY A 9 32.65 -9.48 15.29
N ASN A 10 32.97 -10.28 16.30
CA ASN A 10 32.10 -11.36 16.75
C ASN A 10 30.81 -10.84 17.41
N ASP A 11 30.89 -9.73 18.15
CA ASP A 11 29.72 -9.10 18.77
C ASP A 11 28.86 -8.36 17.74
N ILE A 12 29.48 -7.69 16.77
CA ILE A 12 28.78 -7.06 15.64
C ILE A 12 28.03 -8.12 14.82
N VAL A 13 28.65 -9.26 14.54
CA VAL A 13 28.01 -10.38 13.81
C VAL A 13 26.86 -10.99 14.61
N LYS A 14 27.00 -11.14 15.94
CA LYS A 14 25.91 -11.62 16.79
C LYS A 14 24.72 -10.67 16.83
N VAL A 15 24.97 -9.36 16.94
CA VAL A 15 23.92 -8.34 16.93
C VAL A 15 23.22 -8.29 15.56
N LEU A 16 23.98 -8.27 14.45
CA LEU A 16 23.38 -8.38 13.11
C LEU A 16 22.59 -9.68 12.91
N GLY A 17 23.08 -10.80 13.46
CA GLY A 17 22.41 -12.09 13.40
C GLY A 17 21.08 -12.13 14.14
N THR A 18 21.00 -11.52 15.34
CA THR A 18 19.75 -11.43 16.12
C THR A 18 18.73 -10.48 15.47
N ILE A 19 19.19 -9.38 14.87
CA ILE A 19 18.32 -8.48 14.11
C ILE A 19 17.80 -9.16 12.84
N GLY A 20 18.67 -9.85 12.11
CA GLY A 20 18.29 -10.60 10.91
C GLY A 20 17.25 -11.68 11.20
N THR A 21 17.39 -12.39 12.32
CA THR A 21 16.40 -13.37 12.78
C THR A 21 15.10 -12.71 13.22
N PHE A 22 15.14 -11.59 13.95
CA PHE A 22 13.93 -10.86 14.35
C PHE A 22 13.13 -10.34 13.15
N ILE A 23 13.81 -9.72 12.17
CA ILE A 23 13.19 -9.27 10.91
C ILE A 23 12.65 -10.48 10.13
N GLY A 24 13.39 -11.59 10.09
CA GLY A 24 12.95 -12.83 9.45
C GLY A 24 11.67 -13.40 10.07
N ILE A 25 11.56 -13.38 11.40
CA ILE A 25 10.36 -13.81 12.13
C ILE A 25 9.18 -12.90 11.79
N ILE A 26 9.35 -11.58 11.83
CA ILE A 26 8.29 -10.61 11.49
C ILE A 26 7.80 -10.81 10.06
N LEU A 27 8.72 -10.93 9.09
CA LEU A 27 8.38 -11.18 7.69
C LEU A 27 7.65 -12.51 7.51
N SER A 28 8.06 -13.56 8.24
CA SER A 28 7.39 -14.87 8.21
C SER A 28 5.96 -14.80 8.77
N VAL A 29 5.76 -14.09 9.88
CA VAL A 29 4.44 -13.86 10.47
C VAL A 29 3.54 -13.06 9.53
N LEU A 30 4.06 -11.98 8.94
CA LEU A 30 3.34 -11.18 7.94
C LEU A 30 2.95 -12.01 6.70
N LYS A 31 3.86 -12.86 6.22
CA LYS A 31 3.60 -13.77 5.10
C LYS A 31 2.50 -14.77 5.43
N ASN A 32 2.51 -15.36 6.63
CA ASN A 32 1.49 -16.30 7.08
C ASN A 32 0.13 -15.61 7.26
N PHE A 33 0.09 -14.42 7.87
CA PHE A 33 -1.15 -13.64 7.99
C PHE A 33 -1.73 -13.28 6.62
N TYR A 34 -0.88 -12.87 5.68
CA TYR A 34 -1.33 -12.56 4.32
C TYR A 34 -1.84 -13.81 3.60
N ALA A 35 -1.15 -14.94 3.76
CA ALA A 35 -1.58 -16.23 3.23
C ALA A 35 -2.94 -16.65 3.80
N ASP A 36 -3.13 -16.58 5.12
CA ASP A 36 -4.39 -16.94 5.77
C ASP A 36 -5.56 -16.09 5.27
N VAL A 37 -5.41 -14.75 5.24
CA VAL A 37 -6.44 -13.85 4.69
C VAL A 37 -6.74 -14.16 3.22
N SER A 38 -5.73 -14.49 2.42
CA SER A 38 -5.93 -14.86 1.02
C SER A 38 -6.63 -16.21 0.84
N VAL A 39 -6.35 -17.19 1.71
CA VAL A 39 -6.96 -18.53 1.70
C VAL A 39 -8.43 -18.47 2.12
N PHE A 40 -8.78 -17.66 3.13
CA PHE A 40 -10.18 -17.47 3.53
C PHE A 40 -11.04 -16.93 2.38
N ARG A 41 -10.46 -16.08 1.54
CA ARG A 41 -11.14 -15.47 0.40
C ARG A 41 -11.38 -16.45 -0.75
N GLN A 42 -10.34 -17.19 -1.14
CA GLN A 42 -10.45 -18.26 -2.15
C GLN A 42 -11.46 -19.33 -1.73
N ARG A 43 -11.52 -19.68 -0.43
CA ARG A 43 -12.50 -20.64 0.10
C ARG A 43 -13.95 -20.20 -0.14
N ARG A 44 -14.25 -18.90 -0.16
CA ARG A 44 -15.61 -18.39 -0.34
C ARG A 44 -16.12 -18.62 -1.77
N ALA A 45 -15.33 -18.28 -2.79
CA ALA A 45 -15.68 -18.53 -4.19
C ALA A 45 -15.82 -20.04 -4.48
N ILE A 46 -14.91 -20.87 -3.96
CA ILE A 46 -14.96 -22.33 -4.08
C ILE A 46 -16.24 -22.88 -3.43
N LYS A 47 -16.62 -22.35 -2.26
CA LYS A 47 -17.85 -22.74 -1.56
C LYS A 47 -19.10 -22.39 -2.37
N TYR A 48 -19.14 -21.21 -3.00
CA TYR A 48 -20.26 -20.82 -3.86
C TYR A 48 -20.36 -21.66 -5.14
N VAL A 49 -19.23 -22.00 -5.78
CA VAL A 49 -19.20 -22.94 -6.91
C VAL A 49 -19.73 -24.31 -6.49
N LYS A 50 -19.31 -24.81 -5.33
CA LYS A 50 -19.79 -26.09 -4.77
C LYS A 50 -21.29 -26.06 -4.53
N TYR A 51 -21.83 -25.01 -3.91
CA TYR A 51 -23.26 -24.87 -3.67
C TYR A 51 -24.08 -24.78 -4.96
N LEU A 52 -23.58 -24.05 -5.96
CA LEU A 52 -24.25 -23.97 -7.25
C LEU A 52 -24.33 -25.34 -7.92
N ASN A 53 -23.27 -26.15 -7.84
CA ASN A 53 -23.23 -27.48 -8.45
C ASN A 53 -24.08 -28.51 -7.70
N GLU A 54 -24.03 -28.53 -6.37
CA GLU A 54 -24.75 -29.52 -5.54
C GLU A 54 -26.25 -29.22 -5.44
N TYR A 55 -26.65 -27.95 -5.38
CA TYR A 55 -28.04 -27.55 -5.12
C TYR A 55 -28.73 -26.93 -6.33
N ASN A 56 -28.16 -27.06 -7.53
CA ASN A 56 -28.70 -26.47 -8.76
C ASN A 56 -30.18 -26.83 -9.00
N ALA A 57 -30.58 -28.05 -8.66
CA ALA A 57 -31.94 -28.55 -8.84
C ALA A 57 -32.95 -27.93 -7.85
N TYR A 58 -32.46 -27.40 -6.72
CA TYR A 58 -33.29 -26.84 -5.65
C TYR A 58 -33.31 -25.30 -5.64
N LEU A 59 -32.42 -24.68 -6.42
CA LEU A 59 -32.35 -23.24 -6.55
C LEU A 59 -33.24 -22.74 -7.68
N ASP A 60 -33.91 -21.62 -7.45
CA ASP A 60 -34.57 -20.85 -8.49
C ASP A 60 -33.54 -20.12 -9.36
N ASP A 61 -33.94 -19.73 -10.58
CA ASP A 61 -33.02 -19.12 -11.54
C ASP A 61 -32.49 -17.76 -11.07
N LEU A 62 -33.26 -17.03 -10.26
CA LEU A 62 -32.81 -15.77 -9.67
C LEU A 62 -31.68 -16.00 -8.66
N SER A 63 -31.80 -16.99 -7.76
CA SER A 63 -30.71 -17.33 -6.83
C SER A 63 -29.47 -17.87 -7.54
N LYS A 64 -29.64 -18.66 -8.61
CA LYS A 64 -28.50 -19.11 -9.44
C LYS A 64 -27.76 -17.93 -10.05
N ASN A 65 -28.48 -16.96 -10.60
CA ASN A 65 -27.89 -15.77 -11.19
C ASN A 65 -27.18 -14.91 -10.13
N TYR A 66 -27.74 -14.80 -8.94
CA TYR A 66 -27.09 -14.11 -7.82
C TYR A 66 -25.80 -14.80 -7.38
N ILE A 67 -25.79 -16.13 -7.22
CA ILE A 67 -24.59 -16.88 -6.84
C ILE A 67 -23.51 -16.76 -7.93
N ARG A 68 -23.88 -16.85 -9.21
CA ARG A 68 -22.96 -16.63 -10.34
C ARG A 68 -22.35 -15.22 -10.31
N TYR A 69 -23.17 -14.21 -9.99
CA TYR A 69 -22.71 -12.83 -9.82
C TYR A 69 -21.68 -12.70 -8.69
N GLU A 70 -21.97 -13.28 -7.51
CA GLU A 70 -21.04 -13.26 -6.36
C GLU A 70 -19.72 -13.98 -6.67
N ILE A 71 -19.76 -15.13 -7.35
CA ILE A 71 -18.56 -15.85 -7.80
C ILE A 71 -17.73 -14.95 -8.73
N ALA A 72 -18.37 -14.36 -9.75
CA ALA A 72 -17.71 -13.48 -10.70
C ALA A 72 -17.12 -12.24 -10.00
N SER A 73 -17.83 -11.68 -9.02
CA SER A 73 -17.36 -10.53 -8.26
C SER A 73 -16.15 -10.86 -7.37
N GLU A 74 -16.16 -11.99 -6.68
CA GLU A 74 -15.03 -12.39 -5.83
C GLU A 74 -13.76 -12.66 -6.67
N ILE A 75 -13.89 -13.41 -7.78
CA ILE A 75 -12.79 -13.69 -8.71
C ILE A 75 -12.21 -12.39 -9.27
N MET A 76 -13.08 -11.51 -9.77
CA MET A 76 -12.64 -10.26 -10.37
C MET A 76 -12.08 -9.30 -9.32
N CYS A 77 -12.54 -9.34 -8.07
CA CYS A 77 -11.93 -8.58 -6.99
C CYS A 77 -10.53 -9.10 -6.66
N ASP A 78 -10.28 -10.41 -6.71
CA ASP A 78 -8.95 -10.97 -6.48
C ASP A 78 -7.96 -10.61 -7.58
N ILE A 79 -8.41 -10.59 -8.84
CA ILE A 79 -7.58 -10.19 -9.98
C ILE A 79 -7.30 -8.69 -9.97
N THR A 80 -8.34 -7.86 -9.77
CA THR A 80 -8.21 -6.40 -9.89
C THR A 80 -7.79 -5.70 -8.60
N LYS A 81 -7.90 -6.38 -7.45
CA LYS A 81 -7.78 -5.81 -6.09
C LYS A 81 -8.79 -4.68 -5.82
N ILE A 82 -9.89 -4.65 -6.58
CA ILE A 82 -10.95 -3.62 -6.48
C ILE A 82 -12.25 -4.29 -6.03
N LYS A 83 -12.77 -3.85 -4.88
CA LYS A 83 -14.02 -4.38 -4.29
C LYS A 83 -15.29 -3.85 -4.96
N SER A 84 -15.28 -2.62 -5.47
CA SER A 84 -16.47 -2.00 -6.07
C SER A 84 -16.65 -2.47 -7.51
N ASP A 85 -17.76 -3.14 -7.81
CA ASP A 85 -18.08 -3.61 -9.17
C ASP A 85 -18.17 -2.47 -10.18
N LYS A 86 -18.82 -1.36 -9.79
CA LYS A 86 -18.94 -0.16 -10.64
C LYS A 86 -17.58 0.41 -11.00
N PHE A 87 -16.70 0.59 -10.00
CA PHE A 87 -15.35 1.10 -10.25
C PHE A 87 -14.49 0.11 -11.03
N ARG A 88 -14.67 -1.20 -10.80
CA ARG A 88 -13.97 -2.25 -11.52
C ARG A 88 -14.31 -2.26 -13.01
N ASN A 89 -15.58 -2.08 -13.37
CA ASN A 89 -15.99 -1.99 -14.76
C ASN A 89 -15.39 -0.76 -15.46
N ILE A 90 -15.40 0.39 -14.80
CA ILE A 90 -14.73 1.60 -15.27
C ILE A 90 -13.23 1.35 -15.48
N PHE A 91 -12.59 0.73 -14.49
CA PHE A 91 -11.16 0.42 -14.50
C PHE A 91 -10.77 -0.52 -15.65
N ILE A 92 -11.54 -1.59 -15.88
CA ILE A 92 -11.30 -2.54 -16.96
C ILE A 92 -11.40 -1.86 -18.32
N LYS A 93 -12.43 -1.02 -18.53
CA LYS A 93 -12.63 -0.29 -19.79
C LYS A 93 -11.51 0.72 -20.06
N LEU A 94 -11.07 1.46 -19.03
CA LEU A 94 -9.94 2.38 -19.16
C LEU A 94 -8.64 1.64 -19.51
N LYS A 95 -8.41 0.46 -18.90
CA LYS A 95 -7.24 -0.37 -19.21
C LYS A 95 -7.29 -0.94 -20.63
N GLN A 96 -8.46 -1.37 -21.10
CA GLN A 96 -8.66 -1.84 -22.48
C GLN A 96 -8.44 -0.73 -23.51
N ASN A 97 -8.84 0.50 -23.18
CA ASN A 97 -8.65 1.66 -24.05
C ASN A 97 -7.19 2.17 -24.08
N GLY A 98 -6.27 1.54 -23.34
CA GLY A 98 -4.84 1.87 -23.40
C GLY A 98 -4.39 2.99 -22.46
N LEU A 99 -5.15 3.28 -21.39
CA LEU A 99 -4.70 4.22 -20.36
C LEU A 99 -3.37 3.74 -19.76
N SER A 100 -2.39 4.64 -19.64
CA SER A 100 -1.06 4.29 -19.15
C SER A 100 -1.12 3.70 -17.71
N PRO A 101 -0.24 2.75 -17.38
CA PRO A 101 -0.22 2.12 -16.06
C PRO A 101 0.01 3.13 -14.92
N GLU A 102 0.73 4.21 -15.18
CA GLU A 102 0.97 5.29 -14.20
C GLU A 102 -0.34 6.00 -13.81
N TYR A 103 -1.16 6.36 -14.80
CA TYR A 103 -2.45 7.01 -14.55
C TYR A 103 -3.45 6.06 -13.89
N ILE A 104 -3.38 4.78 -14.22
CA ILE A 104 -4.16 3.71 -13.58
C ILE A 104 -3.86 3.62 -12.08
N ASP A 105 -2.60 3.71 -11.68
CA ASP A 105 -2.23 3.63 -10.26
C ASP A 105 -2.62 4.89 -9.48
N ILE A 106 -2.54 6.08 -10.11
CA ILE A 106 -3.08 7.31 -9.52
C ILE A 106 -4.60 7.21 -9.36
N LEU A 107 -5.30 6.65 -10.35
CA LEU A 107 -6.75 6.44 -10.30
C LEU A 107 -7.15 5.49 -9.17
N LYS A 108 -6.40 4.40 -8.92
CA LYS A 108 -6.64 3.50 -7.79
C LYS A 108 -6.54 4.21 -6.44
N LYS A 109 -5.57 5.10 -6.27
CA LYS A 109 -5.43 5.92 -5.04
C LYS A 109 -6.63 6.86 -4.85
N LEU A 110 -7.24 7.31 -5.95
CA LEU A 110 -8.34 8.28 -5.96
C LEU A 110 -9.73 7.65 -6.11
N LYS A 111 -9.88 6.33 -5.90
CA LYS A 111 -11.14 5.58 -6.09
C LYS A 111 -12.38 6.18 -5.41
N THR A 112 -12.19 6.89 -4.30
CA THR A 112 -13.30 7.48 -3.52
C THR A 112 -13.77 8.79 -4.12
N TYR A 113 -12.95 9.42 -4.96
CA TYR A 113 -13.19 10.72 -5.59
C TYR A 113 -13.46 10.60 -7.09
N THR A 114 -13.48 9.37 -7.63
CA THR A 114 -13.80 9.11 -9.03
C THR A 114 -15.31 9.10 -9.23
N ALA A 115 -15.79 10.03 -10.04
CA ALA A 115 -17.16 10.11 -10.49
C ALA A 115 -17.22 9.84 -12.00
N LEU A 116 -18.26 9.16 -12.44
CA LEU A 116 -18.59 9.09 -13.86
C LEU A 116 -19.55 10.24 -14.17
N ASN A 117 -19.16 11.12 -15.08
CA ASN A 117 -20.00 12.22 -15.53
C ASN A 117 -20.15 12.15 -17.05
N SER A 118 -21.37 11.85 -17.53
CA SER A 118 -21.69 11.79 -18.97
C SER A 118 -20.75 10.85 -19.77
N GLY A 119 -20.46 9.67 -19.22
CA GLY A 119 -19.57 8.68 -19.86
C GLY A 119 -18.07 8.99 -19.72
N ILE A 120 -17.69 10.14 -19.14
CA ILE A 120 -16.29 10.49 -18.88
C ILE A 120 -15.98 10.29 -17.39
N VAL A 121 -14.88 9.62 -17.11
CA VAL A 121 -14.40 9.44 -15.74
C VAL A 121 -13.69 10.73 -15.31
N GLN A 122 -14.18 11.34 -14.23
CA GLN A 122 -13.60 12.56 -13.68
C GLN A 122 -13.29 12.35 -12.19
N VAL A 123 -12.11 12.76 -11.77
CA VAL A 123 -11.75 12.83 -10.36
C VAL A 123 -12.13 14.21 -9.83
N LYS A 124 -13.12 14.27 -8.95
CA LYS A 124 -13.53 15.50 -8.24
C LYS A 124 -13.16 15.38 -6.78
N VAL A 125 -12.06 16.03 -6.40
CA VAL A 125 -11.60 16.13 -5.01
C VAL A 125 -12.19 17.36 -4.33
N GLY A 126 -12.78 17.16 -3.15
CA GLY A 126 -13.32 18.23 -2.31
C GLY A 126 -12.27 18.87 -1.39
N PRO A 127 -12.66 19.91 -0.64
CA PRO A 127 -11.76 20.61 0.30
C PRO A 127 -11.20 19.70 1.40
N SER A 128 -11.95 18.68 1.83
CA SER A 128 -11.50 17.68 2.80
C SER A 128 -10.26 16.91 2.34
N TYR A 129 -10.16 16.60 1.04
CA TYR A 129 -8.99 15.94 0.48
C TYR A 129 -7.74 16.81 0.57
N TYR A 130 -7.88 18.11 0.30
CA TYR A 130 -6.76 19.06 0.39
C TYR A 130 -6.30 19.27 1.82
N PHE A 131 -7.22 19.22 2.79
CA PHE A 131 -6.87 19.26 4.20
C PHE A 131 -6.06 18.03 4.60
N THR A 132 -6.51 16.83 4.24
CA THR A 132 -5.77 15.59 4.49
C THR A 132 -4.41 15.59 3.79
N TYR A 133 -4.35 16.02 2.53
CA TYR A 133 -3.11 16.16 1.77
C TYR A 133 -2.12 17.10 2.48
N CYS A 134 -2.59 18.26 2.93
CA CYS A 134 -1.77 19.23 3.65
C CYS A 134 -1.26 18.64 4.97
N PHE A 135 -2.14 17.99 5.72
CA PHE A 135 -1.78 17.31 6.97
C PHE A 135 -0.70 16.24 6.74
N GLU A 136 -0.85 15.40 5.71
CA GLU A 136 0.16 14.39 5.35
C GLU A 136 1.52 15.02 5.02
N LYS A 137 1.55 16.15 4.30
CA LYS A 137 2.81 16.86 3.99
C LYS A 137 3.45 17.47 5.23
N THR A 138 2.66 18.13 6.07
CA THR A 138 3.16 18.69 7.34
C THR A 138 3.71 17.58 8.24
N LEU A 139 3.01 16.45 8.34
CA LEU A 139 3.45 15.30 9.12
C LEU A 139 4.72 14.66 8.53
N SER A 140 4.82 14.56 7.21
CA SER A 140 6.03 14.10 6.52
C SER A 140 7.23 15.00 6.83
N THR A 141 7.07 16.33 6.73
CA THR A 141 8.11 17.30 7.10
C THR A 141 8.51 17.16 8.56
N TYR A 142 7.54 17.00 9.47
CA TYR A 142 7.81 16.76 10.89
C TYR A 142 8.69 15.52 11.10
N PHE A 143 8.39 14.39 10.45
CA PHE A 143 9.21 13.18 10.56
C PHE A 143 10.62 13.34 9.96
N PHE A 144 10.77 14.08 8.85
CA PHE A 144 12.09 14.42 8.33
C PHE A 144 12.89 15.30 9.30
N THR A 145 12.26 16.31 9.90
CA THR A 145 12.90 17.17 10.92
C THR A 145 13.27 16.35 12.15
N LEU A 146 12.41 15.44 12.61
CA LEU A 146 12.70 14.56 13.73
C LEU A 146 13.90 13.66 13.43
N ALA A 147 13.96 13.05 12.24
CA ALA A 147 15.10 12.25 11.80
C ALA A 147 16.39 13.08 11.80
N PHE A 148 16.33 14.30 11.26
CA PHE A 148 17.46 15.22 11.26
C PHE A 148 17.93 15.59 12.68
N VAL A 149 16.99 15.88 13.60
CA VAL A 149 17.32 16.16 15.01
C VAL A 149 17.98 14.95 15.68
N VAL A 150 17.47 13.74 15.44
CA VAL A 150 18.08 12.50 15.95
C VAL A 150 19.51 12.35 15.44
N LEU A 151 19.75 12.60 14.15
CA LEU A 151 21.09 12.59 13.57
C LEU A 151 22.01 13.63 14.23
N VAL A 152 21.55 14.87 14.37
CA VAL A 152 22.35 15.96 14.98
C VAL A 152 22.70 15.64 16.44
N VAL A 153 21.72 15.23 17.24
CA VAL A 153 21.93 14.85 18.65
C VAL A 153 22.89 13.66 18.75
N PHE A 154 22.78 12.70 17.84
CA PHE A 154 23.69 11.57 17.78
C PHE A 154 25.13 12.03 17.46
N LEU A 155 25.32 12.84 16.43
CA LEU A 155 26.64 13.36 16.04
C LEU A 155 27.31 14.17 17.15
N PHE A 156 26.56 15.02 17.86
CA PHE A 156 27.10 15.75 19.01
C PHE A 156 27.50 14.86 20.19
N LYS A 157 26.89 13.67 20.32
CA LYS A 157 27.24 12.69 21.35
C LYS A 157 28.47 11.85 20.98
N VAL A 158 28.79 11.69 19.69
CA VAL A 158 29.92 10.87 19.23
C VAL A 158 31.26 11.37 19.78
N ASP A 159 31.45 12.69 19.92
CA ASP A 159 32.67 13.26 20.52
C ASP A 159 32.84 12.91 22.02
N ALA A 160 31.74 12.61 22.73
CA ALA A 160 31.74 12.26 24.15
C ALA A 160 31.78 10.74 24.43
N LEU A 161 31.63 9.89 23.42
CA LEU A 161 31.31 8.45 23.56
C LEU A 161 32.49 7.51 23.26
N SER A 162 33.71 8.03 23.24
CA SER A 162 34.88 7.36 22.65
C SER A 162 35.35 6.05 23.31
N ASN A 163 34.71 5.49 24.36
CA ASN A 163 35.22 4.27 25.02
C ASN A 163 34.21 3.37 25.78
N SER A 164 32.96 3.19 25.29
CA SER A 164 31.97 2.33 25.99
C SER A 164 31.25 1.35 25.05
N ILE A 165 31.00 0.12 25.52
CA ILE A 165 30.16 -0.91 24.86
C ILE A 165 28.73 -0.41 24.59
N GLY A 166 28.24 0.58 25.35
CA GLY A 166 26.98 1.26 25.09
C GLY A 166 26.94 2.01 23.74
N SER A 167 28.10 2.40 23.21
CA SER A 167 28.21 3.18 21.96
C SER A 167 27.70 2.43 20.72
N ALA A 168 27.87 1.11 20.67
CA ALA A 168 27.45 0.31 19.52
C ALA A 168 25.93 0.11 19.49
N LEU A 169 25.29 -0.08 20.65
CA LEU A 169 23.84 -0.15 20.77
C LEU A 169 23.18 1.20 20.50
N ASP A 170 23.78 2.29 21.00
CA ASP A 170 23.30 3.65 20.74
C ASP A 170 23.39 4.01 19.24
N PHE A 171 24.50 3.64 18.58
CA PHE A 171 24.66 3.79 17.13
C PHE A 171 23.62 2.98 16.35
N PHE A 172 23.39 1.73 16.76
CA PHE A 172 22.41 0.86 16.13
C PHE A 172 20.99 1.43 16.27
N LEU A 173 20.58 1.83 17.48
CA LEU A 173 19.27 2.42 17.74
C LEU A 173 19.06 3.73 16.98
N ALA A 174 20.07 4.60 16.92
CA ALA A 174 20.01 5.83 16.15
C ALA A 174 19.83 5.57 14.66
N THR A 175 20.58 4.62 14.10
CA THR A 175 20.50 4.23 12.68
C THR A 175 19.14 3.61 12.35
N PHE A 176 18.65 2.71 13.21
CA PHE A 176 17.35 2.08 13.03
C PHE A 176 16.19 3.11 13.13
N SER A 177 16.25 4.01 14.11
CA SER A 177 15.31 5.10 14.27
C SER A 177 15.28 6.01 13.04
N MET A 178 16.45 6.39 12.51
CA MET A 178 16.59 7.16 11.28
C MET A 178 15.91 6.50 10.08
N ILE A 179 16.14 5.21 9.87
CA ILE A 179 15.54 4.45 8.76
C ILE A 179 14.01 4.42 8.91
N LEU A 180 13.49 4.19 10.11
CA LEU A 180 12.05 4.18 10.36
C LEU A 180 11.42 5.56 10.12
N LEU A 181 12.02 6.62 10.67
CA LEU A 181 11.50 7.98 10.56
C LEU A 181 11.52 8.46 9.11
N MET A 182 12.62 8.24 8.38
CA MET A 182 12.69 8.57 6.95
C MET A 182 11.72 7.71 6.13
N GLY A 183 11.59 6.42 6.44
CA GLY A 183 10.63 5.53 5.77
C GLY A 183 9.19 6.02 5.92
N ILE A 184 8.79 6.39 7.13
CA ILE A 184 7.46 6.96 7.41
C ILE A 184 7.29 8.30 6.68
N ALA A 185 8.30 9.16 6.71
CA ALA A 185 8.26 10.46 6.04
C ALA A 185 8.06 10.33 4.52
N ILE A 186 8.83 9.44 3.86
CA ILE A 186 8.71 9.15 2.43
C ILE A 186 7.34 8.55 2.12
N TYR A 187 6.87 7.62 2.95
CA TYR A 187 5.56 6.99 2.78
C TYR A 187 4.42 8.04 2.77
N LEU A 188 4.40 8.94 3.75
CA LEU A 188 3.44 10.05 3.82
C LEU A 188 3.57 11.01 2.63
N LEU A 189 4.79 11.20 2.13
CA LEU A 189 5.03 12.04 0.95
C LEU A 189 4.47 11.40 -0.34
N MET A 190 4.43 10.08 -0.43
CA MET A 190 3.92 9.36 -1.61
C MET A 190 2.44 8.93 -1.51
N LEU A 191 1.80 9.10 -0.35
CA LEU A 191 0.46 8.60 -0.07
C LEU A 191 -0.59 9.26 -0.97
N SER A 192 -0.72 10.60 -0.90
CA SER A 192 -1.71 11.34 -1.67
C SER A 192 -1.13 12.01 -2.94
N PRO A 193 -1.77 11.78 -4.12
CA PRO A 193 -1.45 12.48 -5.37
C PRO A 193 -1.53 14.01 -5.26
N SER A 194 -0.67 14.72 -5.99
CA SER A 194 -0.69 16.18 -6.03
C SER A 194 -1.82 16.73 -6.89
N LYS A 195 -2.20 18.01 -6.68
CA LYS A 195 -3.19 18.70 -7.51
C LYS A 195 -2.86 18.64 -9.00
N TYR A 196 -1.57 18.77 -9.35
CA TYR A 196 -1.10 18.67 -10.73
C TYR A 196 -1.29 17.27 -11.32
N GLN A 197 -0.99 16.22 -10.55
CA GLN A 197 -1.21 14.83 -10.96
C GLN A 197 -2.70 14.55 -11.20
N ILE A 198 -3.58 15.09 -10.36
CA ILE A 198 -5.04 14.96 -10.52
C ILE A 198 -5.52 15.68 -11.79
N GLN A 199 -5.01 16.89 -12.06
CA GLN A 199 -5.34 17.64 -13.27
C GLN A 199 -4.87 16.90 -14.53
N LYS A 200 -3.63 16.42 -14.54
CA LYS A 200 -3.07 15.64 -15.65
C LYS A 200 -3.85 14.35 -15.88
N LEU A 201 -4.21 13.66 -14.79
CA LEU A 201 -5.07 12.47 -14.86
C LEU A 201 -6.43 12.82 -15.48
N ASN A 202 -7.09 13.88 -15.03
CA ASN A 202 -8.39 14.29 -15.60
C ASN A 202 -8.27 14.66 -17.09
N GLN A 203 -7.21 15.33 -17.51
CA GLN A 203 -6.96 15.62 -18.93
C GLN A 203 -6.80 14.34 -19.74
N GLU A 204 -6.08 13.35 -19.24
CA GLU A 204 -5.95 12.05 -19.92
C GLU A 204 -7.27 11.27 -19.93
N LEU A 205 -8.00 11.26 -18.82
CA LEU A 205 -9.30 10.59 -18.73
C LEU A 205 -10.35 11.19 -19.67
N THR A 206 -10.29 12.50 -19.96
CA THR A 206 -11.23 13.13 -20.93
C THR A 206 -11.09 12.61 -22.35
N LYS A 207 -9.96 11.99 -22.71
CA LYS A 207 -9.76 11.36 -24.03
C LYS A 207 -10.49 10.03 -24.16
N TYR A 208 -10.92 9.44 -23.04
CA TYR A 208 -11.57 8.14 -22.99
C TYR A 208 -13.04 8.29 -22.65
N LYS A 209 -13.90 8.11 -23.65
CA LYS A 209 -15.34 8.05 -23.45
C LYS A 209 -15.75 6.60 -23.16
N ILE A 210 -16.54 6.40 -22.11
CA ILE A 210 -17.13 5.13 -21.74
C ILE A 210 -18.62 5.22 -22.02
N ASP A 211 -19.03 4.77 -23.20
CA ASP A 211 -20.42 4.90 -23.69
C ASP A 211 -21.41 3.87 -23.11
N ASP A 212 -20.93 2.90 -22.34
CA ASP A 212 -21.78 1.86 -21.73
C ASP A 212 -21.43 1.65 -20.25
N ILE A 213 -22.13 2.33 -19.35
CA ILE A 213 -22.18 1.87 -17.95
C ILE A 213 -23.65 1.70 -17.65
N ALA A 214 -24.17 0.50 -17.93
CA ALA A 214 -25.45 0.07 -17.39
C ALA A 214 -25.37 0.24 -15.87
N LEU A 215 -26.18 1.17 -15.36
CA LEU A 215 -26.09 1.74 -14.02
C LEU A 215 -26.81 0.88 -12.99
#